data_AF-A0A963RF26-F1
#
_entry.id   AF-A0A963RF26-F1
#
_cell.length_a   1.000
_cell.length_b   1.000
_cell.length_c   1.000
_cell.angle_alpha   90.00
_cell.angle_beta   90.00
_cell.angle_gamma   90.00
#
_symmetry.space_group_name_H-M   'P 1'
#
loop_
_entity.id
_entity.type
_entity.pdbx_description
1 polymer ?
#
loop_
_entity_poly.entity_id
_entity_poly.type
_entity_poly.pdbx_seq_one_letter_code
_entity_poly.pdbx_strand_id
1 'polypeptide(L)'
;WTWEKATSKQLPGSLFGTDWPLEVLKDNKPSWTVSLDYKVSDDLLVYLTHRGSWRAGGYNYSVPPIDATAGEGGNRFNPETTKDVELGLKYSGDGLGVPVTFNVAAYQQWVDNIQRAAYVPEPSGTPSLVTTNVPKAKITGVELSLDISPSPSVDLGVSAAYTDARYTDNEVILPNSEGVFSPTFYGPYADAPKWTGNAYVQINHDMGPDNGELSFRADVYAQSKFFFSNVGSTLAPESTIKGYALVNGRINWANIGGSEISASLFGRNLLNRKYYAGGNSIGATLGLNTSVPGRPRFWGAEVRVDF
;
A
#
# COMPACT_ATOMS: atom_id res chain seq x y z
N TRP A 1 -0.85 -2.45 25.49
CA TRP A 1 0.07 -3.46 24.94
C TRP A 1 -0.71 -4.73 24.62
N THR A 2 -0.25 -5.54 23.70
CA THR A 2 -0.73 -6.91 23.47
C THR A 2 0.48 -7.83 23.27
N TRP A 3 0.32 -9.11 23.59
CA TRP A 3 1.28 -10.16 23.24
C TRP A 3 0.58 -11.11 22.30
N GLU A 4 1.20 -11.37 21.17
CA GLU A 4 0.67 -12.25 20.15
C GLU A 4 1.59 -13.45 20.03
N LYS A 5 0.98 -14.64 19.98
CA LYS A 5 1.68 -15.90 19.74
C LYS A 5 1.17 -16.47 18.43
N ALA A 6 2.05 -16.54 17.44
CA ALA A 6 1.78 -17.20 16.18
C ALA A 6 2.39 -18.60 16.20
N THR A 7 1.66 -19.60 15.68
CA THR A 7 2.19 -20.95 15.49
C THR A 7 1.83 -21.45 14.11
N SER A 8 2.84 -21.80 13.33
CA SER A 8 2.70 -22.30 11.95
C SER A 8 3.23 -23.72 11.90
N LYS A 9 2.35 -24.69 11.61
CA LYS A 9 2.69 -26.11 11.55
C LYS A 9 2.45 -26.66 10.15
N GLN A 10 3.40 -27.43 9.64
CA GLN A 10 3.18 -28.22 8.44
C GLN A 10 2.24 -29.40 8.74
N LEU A 11 1.27 -29.63 7.87
CA LEU A 11 0.33 -30.75 8.00
C LEU A 11 0.90 -32.00 7.31
N PRO A 12 0.54 -33.21 7.78
CA PRO A 12 0.85 -34.45 7.08
C PRO A 12 0.34 -34.43 5.64
N GLY A 13 1.10 -35.02 4.70
CA GLY A 13 0.70 -35.10 3.28
C GLY A 13 0.96 -33.82 2.47
N SER A 14 1.85 -32.94 2.95
CA SER A 14 2.35 -31.80 2.16
C SER A 14 2.91 -32.26 0.81
N LEU A 15 2.65 -31.47 -0.24
CA LEU A 15 3.01 -31.79 -1.64
C LEU A 15 4.52 -31.98 -1.88
N PHE A 16 5.38 -31.64 -0.92
CA PHE A 16 6.85 -31.70 -1.03
C PHE A 16 7.47 -33.00 -0.52
N GLY A 17 6.64 -33.99 -0.14
CA GLY A 17 7.07 -35.35 0.20
C GLY A 17 6.54 -35.81 1.55
N THR A 18 6.28 -37.11 1.68
CA THR A 18 5.73 -37.73 2.90
C THR A 18 6.78 -37.97 3.99
N ASP A 19 8.07 -37.87 3.66
CA ASP A 19 9.17 -38.37 4.49
C ASP A 19 9.97 -37.24 5.17
N TRP A 20 9.59 -35.98 4.95
CA TRP A 20 10.24 -34.85 5.58
C TRP A 20 9.73 -34.60 7.01
N PRO A 21 10.59 -34.13 7.94
CA PRO A 21 10.15 -33.77 9.28
C PRO A 21 9.15 -32.61 9.22
N LEU A 22 8.04 -32.74 9.96
CA LEU A 22 7.08 -31.65 10.10
C LEU A 22 7.68 -30.51 10.92
N GLU A 23 7.71 -29.32 10.33
CA GLU A 23 8.19 -28.13 11.01
C GLU A 23 7.08 -27.43 11.80
N VAL A 24 7.46 -26.82 12.93
CA VAL A 24 6.59 -25.98 13.76
C VAL A 24 7.31 -24.68 14.10
N LEU A 25 6.81 -23.56 13.57
CA LEU A 25 7.32 -22.24 13.93
C LEU A 25 6.49 -21.69 15.07
N LYS A 26 7.15 -21.06 16.01
CA LYS A 26 6.51 -20.34 17.11
C LYS A 26 7.15 -18.98 17.21
N ASP A 27 6.37 -17.95 16.92
CA ASP A 27 6.79 -16.58 17.05
C ASP A 27 5.98 -15.90 18.15
N ASN A 28 6.65 -15.05 18.90
CA ASN A 28 6.07 -14.43 20.07
C ASN A 28 6.71 -13.06 20.30
N LYS A 29 5.95 -11.99 20.06
CA LYS A 29 6.44 -10.60 20.18
C LYS A 29 5.31 -9.69 20.70
N PRO A 30 5.65 -8.56 21.34
CA PRO A 30 4.67 -7.57 21.77
C PRO A 30 4.26 -6.62 20.64
N SER A 31 3.05 -6.09 20.74
CA SER A 31 2.56 -4.92 19.99
C SER A 31 2.09 -3.85 20.97
N TRP A 32 2.33 -2.58 20.65
CA TRP A 32 2.00 -1.45 21.54
C TRP A 32 1.75 -0.16 20.78
N THR A 33 1.00 0.72 21.43
CA THR A 33 0.78 2.12 21.04
C THR A 33 0.87 2.97 22.29
N VAL A 34 1.63 4.05 22.22
CA VAL A 34 1.67 5.11 23.24
C VAL A 34 1.43 6.43 22.52
N SER A 35 0.38 7.16 22.89
CA SER A 35 0.03 8.45 22.31
C SER A 35 -0.06 9.52 23.39
N LEU A 36 0.37 10.73 23.04
CA LEU A 36 0.14 11.95 23.79
C LEU A 36 -0.67 12.90 22.91
N ASP A 37 -1.85 13.27 23.38
CA ASP A 37 -2.81 14.07 22.65
C ASP A 37 -3.05 15.38 23.42
N TYR A 38 -2.94 16.52 22.74
CA TYR A 38 -3.15 17.84 23.32
C TYR A 38 -4.13 18.66 22.47
N LYS A 39 -5.29 18.97 23.04
CA LYS A 39 -6.25 19.91 22.45
C LYS A 39 -5.78 21.34 22.72
N VAL A 40 -5.27 21.99 21.69
CA VAL A 40 -4.84 23.39 21.74
C VAL A 40 -6.06 24.32 21.83
N SER A 41 -7.16 23.94 21.17
CA SER A 41 -8.48 24.54 21.25
C SER A 41 -9.57 23.47 21.04
N ASP A 42 -10.84 23.86 21.01
CA ASP A 42 -11.94 22.93 20.69
C ASP A 42 -11.83 22.33 19.28
N ASP A 43 -11.21 23.08 18.36
CA ASP A 43 -11.09 22.75 16.93
C ASP A 43 -9.72 22.18 16.55
N LEU A 44 -8.69 22.31 17.41
CA LEU A 44 -7.31 21.97 17.09
C LEU A 44 -6.70 20.94 18.07
N LEU A 45 -6.29 19.80 17.52
CA LEU A 45 -5.60 18.72 18.20
C LEU A 45 -4.18 18.57 17.65
N VAL A 46 -3.18 18.50 18.54
CA VAL A 46 -1.82 18.06 18.22
C VAL A 46 -1.56 16.75 18.94
N TYR A 47 -0.92 15.79 18.28
CA TYR A 47 -0.61 14.51 18.88
C TYR A 47 0.79 14.00 18.51
N LEU A 48 1.39 13.25 19.42
CA LEU A 48 2.62 12.49 19.21
C LEU A 48 2.35 11.03 19.58
N THR A 49 2.64 10.12 18.67
CA THR A 49 2.43 8.69 18.89
C THR A 49 3.68 7.89 18.54
N HIS A 50 3.91 6.84 19.32
CA HIS A 50 4.95 5.84 19.09
C HIS A 50 4.30 4.45 19.10
N ARG A 51 4.45 3.72 18.00
CA ARG A 51 3.88 2.38 17.85
C ARG A 51 4.97 1.34 17.63
N GLY A 52 4.66 0.12 18.03
CA GLY A 52 5.45 -1.06 17.72
C GLY A 52 4.54 -2.22 17.38
N SER A 53 4.88 -2.95 16.32
CA SER A 53 4.12 -4.10 15.86
C SER A 53 5.03 -5.08 15.14
N TRP A 54 4.49 -6.22 14.74
CA TRP A 54 5.22 -7.27 14.04
C TRP A 54 4.27 -8.13 13.22
N ARG A 55 4.83 -8.90 12.30
CA ARG A 55 4.14 -10.00 11.62
C ARG A 55 4.96 -11.27 11.72
N ALA A 56 4.28 -12.40 11.87
CA ALA A 56 4.92 -13.70 12.03
C ALA A 56 5.75 -14.10 10.81
N GLY A 57 6.73 -14.98 11.05
CA GLY A 57 7.47 -15.64 9.99
C GLY A 57 6.63 -16.70 9.29
N GLY A 58 7.27 -17.46 8.42
CA GLY A 58 6.58 -18.49 7.66
C GLY A 58 7.52 -19.37 6.87
N TYR A 59 6.94 -20.05 5.88
CA TYR A 59 7.62 -21.00 5.02
C TYR A 59 7.50 -20.61 3.56
N ASN A 60 8.58 -20.83 2.81
CA ASN A 60 8.64 -20.88 1.37
C ASN A 60 8.25 -22.28 0.95
N TYR A 61 7.00 -22.43 0.53
CA TYR A 61 6.47 -23.75 0.21
C TYR A 61 7.13 -24.37 -1.01
N SER A 62 7.73 -23.61 -1.92
CA SER A 62 8.33 -24.15 -3.15
C SER A 62 9.61 -24.97 -2.94
N VAL A 63 10.19 -24.99 -1.74
CA VAL A 63 11.47 -25.66 -1.45
C VAL A 63 11.34 -26.69 -0.32
N PRO A 64 12.25 -27.70 -0.24
CA PRO A 64 12.21 -28.72 0.81
C PRO A 64 12.19 -28.14 2.23
N PRO A 65 11.42 -28.73 3.16
CA PRO A 65 11.26 -28.23 4.53
C PRO A 65 12.48 -28.52 5.41
N ILE A 66 13.49 -27.66 5.25
CA ILE A 66 14.73 -27.64 6.03
C ILE A 66 14.65 -26.47 7.01
N ASP A 67 14.84 -26.77 8.30
CA ASP A 67 14.67 -25.83 9.43
C ASP A 67 15.79 -24.78 9.50
N ALA A 68 15.84 -23.93 8.48
CA ALA A 68 16.77 -22.83 8.32
C ALA A 68 16.12 -21.74 7.45
N THR A 69 16.68 -20.52 7.44
CA THR A 69 16.15 -19.46 6.58
C THR A 69 16.48 -19.69 5.11
N ALA A 70 15.76 -19.02 4.20
CA ALA A 70 16.05 -19.07 2.77
C ALA A 70 17.51 -18.74 2.41
N GLY A 71 18.15 -17.82 3.14
CA GLY A 71 19.56 -17.48 2.92
C GLY A 71 20.56 -18.51 3.43
N GLU A 72 20.11 -19.45 4.26
CA GLU A 72 20.87 -20.57 4.81
C GLU A 72 20.54 -21.88 4.07
N GLY A 73 19.77 -21.81 2.99
CA GLY A 73 19.32 -22.97 2.21
C GLY A 73 18.14 -23.73 2.80
N GLY A 74 17.44 -23.15 3.78
CA GLY A 74 16.19 -23.68 4.30
C GLY A 74 14.95 -23.07 3.66
N ASN A 75 13.78 -23.44 4.18
CA ASN A 75 12.49 -22.96 3.67
C ASN A 75 11.89 -21.83 4.51
N ARG A 76 12.54 -21.34 5.56
CA ARG A 76 11.89 -20.41 6.49
C ARG A 76 12.18 -18.94 6.16
N PHE A 77 11.33 -18.07 6.67
CA PHE A 77 11.63 -16.66 6.89
C PHE A 77 11.15 -16.24 8.28
N ASN A 78 11.89 -15.34 8.91
CA ASN A 78 11.70 -14.87 10.27
C ASN A 78 10.59 -13.82 10.37
N PRO A 79 10.08 -13.55 11.59
CA PRO A 79 9.21 -12.42 11.85
C PRO A 79 9.80 -11.08 11.42
N GLU A 80 8.95 -10.22 10.87
CA GLU A 80 9.25 -8.82 10.62
C GLU A 80 8.74 -7.98 11.79
N THR A 81 9.54 -7.02 12.25
CA THR A 81 9.13 -6.09 13.31
C THR A 81 9.20 -4.66 12.82
N THR A 82 8.27 -3.83 13.26
CA THR A 82 8.25 -2.42 12.93
C THR A 82 8.02 -1.55 14.15
N LYS A 83 8.63 -0.36 14.12
CA LYS A 83 8.40 0.72 15.08
C LYS A 83 8.26 2.03 14.32
N ASP A 84 7.41 2.92 14.80
CA ASP A 84 7.23 4.25 14.22
C ASP A 84 7.26 5.36 15.27
N VAL A 85 7.52 6.58 14.82
CA VAL A 85 7.12 7.79 15.54
C VAL A 85 6.37 8.68 14.56
N GLU A 86 5.26 9.25 15.01
CA GLU A 86 4.41 10.11 14.20
C GLU A 86 3.98 11.33 15.03
N LEU A 87 4.18 12.51 14.47
CA LEU A 87 3.72 13.79 15.00
C LEU A 87 2.68 14.33 14.04
N GLY A 88 1.49 14.64 14.54
CA GLY A 88 0.40 15.12 13.70
C GLY A 88 -0.43 16.22 14.33
N LEU A 89 -1.17 16.90 13.46
CA LEU A 89 -2.09 17.98 13.75
C LEU A 89 -3.40 17.69 13.03
N LYS A 90 -4.51 17.85 13.75
CA LYS A 90 -5.86 17.73 13.22
C LYS A 90 -6.64 18.98 13.58
N TYR A 91 -7.27 19.58 12.59
CA TYR A 91 -8.10 20.78 12.70
C TYR A 91 -9.47 20.49 12.10
N SER A 92 -10.52 20.89 12.80
CA SER A 92 -11.89 20.85 12.29
C SER A 92 -12.66 22.01 12.90
N GLY A 93 -12.92 23.04 12.11
CA GLY A 93 -13.50 24.28 12.60
C GLY A 93 -13.84 25.27 11.48
N ASP A 94 -14.00 26.54 11.83
CA ASP A 94 -14.23 27.62 10.88
C ASP A 94 -12.90 28.23 10.42
N GLY A 95 -12.70 28.36 9.11
CA GLY A 95 -11.55 29.06 8.53
C GLY A 95 -12.03 30.08 7.51
N LEU A 96 -11.87 31.38 7.81
CA LEU A 96 -12.33 32.48 6.95
C LEU A 96 -13.85 32.47 6.69
N GLY A 97 -14.65 32.03 7.68
CA GLY A 97 -16.11 32.00 7.60
C GLY A 97 -16.69 30.78 6.88
N VAL A 98 -15.89 29.74 6.66
CA VAL A 98 -16.33 28.49 6.04
C VAL A 98 -15.81 27.27 6.81
N PRO A 99 -16.54 26.13 6.80
CA PRO A 99 -16.07 24.90 7.41
C PRO A 99 -14.78 24.39 6.76
N VAL A 100 -13.79 24.07 7.58
CA VAL A 100 -12.49 23.53 7.17
C VAL A 100 -12.14 22.33 8.04
N THR A 101 -11.77 21.22 7.41
CA THR A 101 -11.09 20.11 8.06
C THR A 101 -9.70 19.96 7.46
N PHE A 102 -8.67 19.97 8.29
CA PHE A 102 -7.28 19.90 7.87
C PHE A 102 -6.52 18.92 8.77
N ASN A 103 -5.78 18.00 8.17
CA ASN A 103 -4.94 17.06 8.88
C ASN A 103 -3.55 17.05 8.25
N VAL A 104 -2.52 17.00 9.08
CA VAL A 104 -1.14 16.80 8.63
C VAL A 104 -0.41 15.93 9.64
N ALA A 105 0.39 14.99 9.15
CA ALA A 105 1.24 14.15 9.98
C ALA A 105 2.59 13.94 9.31
N ALA A 106 3.65 13.94 10.11
CA ALA A 106 4.97 13.52 9.70
C ALA A 106 5.36 12.27 10.48
N TYR A 107 5.93 11.28 9.80
CA TYR A 107 6.28 10.01 10.42
C TYR A 107 7.65 9.50 10.00
N GLN A 108 8.23 8.70 10.88
CA GLN A 108 9.41 7.91 10.60
C GLN A 108 9.22 6.50 11.15
N GLN A 109 9.31 5.52 10.26
CA GLN A 109 9.16 4.12 10.56
C GLN A 109 10.47 3.38 10.29
N TRP A 110 10.81 2.48 11.20
CA TRP A 110 11.89 1.52 11.06
C TRP A 110 11.31 0.13 10.98
N VAL A 111 11.87 -0.69 10.11
CA VAL A 111 11.46 -2.07 9.92
C VAL A 111 12.71 -2.95 9.96
N ASP A 112 12.70 -3.95 10.81
CA ASP A 112 13.75 -4.97 10.93
C ASP A 112 13.23 -6.30 10.38
N ASN A 113 14.11 -7.04 9.70
CA ASN A 113 13.82 -8.34 9.08
C ASN A 113 12.62 -8.29 8.11
N ILE A 114 12.62 -7.34 7.18
CA ILE A 114 11.49 -7.13 6.27
C ILE A 114 11.29 -8.34 5.37
N GLN A 115 10.12 -8.94 5.41
CA GLN A 115 9.76 -10.05 4.55
C GLN A 115 9.48 -9.53 3.12
N ARG A 116 10.37 -9.87 2.19
CA ARG A 116 10.24 -9.56 0.77
C ARG A 116 10.34 -10.81 -0.08
N ALA A 117 9.45 -10.90 -1.06
CA ALA A 117 9.52 -11.92 -2.07
C ALA A 117 10.40 -11.46 -3.24
N ALA A 118 11.22 -12.37 -3.75
CA ALA A 118 11.99 -12.20 -4.98
C ALA A 118 11.83 -13.45 -5.85
N TYR A 119 11.75 -13.24 -7.16
CA TYR A 119 11.88 -14.32 -8.12
C TYR A 119 13.36 -14.66 -8.28
N VAL A 120 13.70 -15.89 -7.93
CA VAL A 120 15.06 -16.44 -8.04
C VAL A 120 15.01 -17.74 -8.84
N PRO A 121 16.04 -18.05 -9.64
CA PRO A 121 16.19 -19.39 -10.18
C PRO A 121 16.59 -20.34 -9.06
N GLU A 122 15.89 -21.46 -8.91
CA GLU A 122 16.37 -22.56 -8.08
C GLU A 122 17.65 -23.17 -8.65
N PRO A 123 18.42 -23.94 -7.86
CA PRO A 123 19.58 -24.69 -8.33
C PRO A 123 19.31 -25.62 -9.53
N SER A 124 18.04 -25.94 -9.80
CA SER A 124 17.57 -26.72 -10.96
C SER A 124 17.25 -25.87 -12.20
N GLY A 125 17.40 -24.54 -12.12
CA GLY A 125 16.95 -23.58 -13.12
C GLY A 125 15.44 -23.28 -13.08
N THR A 126 14.69 -23.89 -12.17
CA THR A 126 13.25 -23.68 -12.04
C THR A 126 12.95 -22.30 -11.45
N PRO A 127 12.04 -21.50 -12.03
CA PRO A 127 11.59 -20.24 -11.44
C PRO A 127 10.90 -20.46 -10.10
N SER A 128 11.38 -19.79 -9.04
CA SER A 128 10.73 -19.82 -7.73
C SER A 128 10.57 -18.44 -7.13
N LEU A 129 9.48 -18.26 -6.40
CA LEU A 129 9.21 -17.06 -5.62
C LEU A 129 9.60 -17.34 -4.18
N VAL A 130 10.68 -16.72 -3.73
CA VAL A 130 11.22 -16.93 -2.38
C VAL A 130 11.05 -15.67 -1.56
N THR A 131 10.41 -15.82 -0.40
CA THR A 131 10.33 -14.80 0.65
C THR A 131 11.56 -14.91 1.55
N THR A 132 12.25 -13.78 1.74
CA THR A 132 13.42 -13.65 2.59
C THR A 132 13.28 -12.42 3.49
N ASN A 133 14.13 -12.32 4.52
CA ASN A 133 14.19 -11.17 5.41
C ASN A 133 15.30 -10.22 4.96
N VAL A 134 14.92 -9.07 4.41
CA VAL A 134 15.85 -7.95 4.19
C VAL A 134 16.17 -7.31 5.54
N PRO A 135 17.45 -7.11 5.91
CA PRO A 135 17.79 -6.78 7.29
C PRO A 135 17.12 -5.52 7.84
N LYS A 136 17.20 -4.38 7.14
CA LYS A 136 16.66 -3.10 7.65
C LYS A 136 16.12 -2.19 6.56
N ALA A 137 15.04 -1.49 6.88
CA ALA A 137 14.50 -0.40 6.09
C ALA A 137 14.03 0.75 6.97
N LYS A 138 13.98 1.91 6.32
CA LYS A 138 13.47 3.13 6.88
C LYS A 138 12.48 3.72 5.90
N ILE A 139 11.31 4.10 6.43
CA ILE A 139 10.27 4.82 5.70
C ILE A 139 10.07 6.14 6.42
N THR A 140 10.09 7.25 5.68
CA THR A 140 9.86 8.58 6.24
C THR A 140 8.88 9.30 5.34
N GLY A 141 7.89 9.95 5.93
CA GLY A 141 6.86 10.58 5.13
C GLY A 141 6.12 11.70 5.82
N VAL A 142 5.33 12.39 5.01
CA VAL A 142 4.39 13.42 5.40
C VAL A 142 3.09 13.16 4.67
N GLU A 143 1.98 13.18 5.40
CA GLU A 143 0.63 13.05 4.86
C GLU A 143 -0.17 14.29 5.20
N LEU A 144 -0.98 14.75 4.25
CA LEU A 144 -1.82 15.92 4.35
C LEU A 144 -3.21 15.61 3.78
N SER A 145 -4.25 16.05 4.48
CA SER A 145 -5.60 16.18 3.93
C SER A 145 -6.19 17.55 4.27
N LEU A 146 -6.94 18.11 3.32
CA LEU A 146 -7.65 19.37 3.46
C LEU A 146 -9.00 19.22 2.77
N ASP A 147 -10.07 19.50 3.50
CA ASP A 147 -11.43 19.61 3.00
C ASP A 147 -11.99 20.97 3.42
N ILE A 148 -12.58 21.68 2.46
CA ILE A 148 -13.19 22.99 2.67
C ILE A 148 -14.51 23.06 1.91
N SER A 149 -15.50 23.70 2.51
CA SER A 149 -16.80 23.95 1.88
C SER A 149 -17.03 25.45 1.72
N PRO A 150 -16.48 26.09 0.65
CA PRO A 150 -16.55 27.55 0.48
C PRO A 150 -17.99 28.11 0.42
N SER A 151 -18.96 27.27 0.10
CA SER A 151 -20.38 27.55 0.18
C SER A 151 -21.15 26.25 0.43
N PRO A 152 -22.45 26.32 0.79
CA PRO A 152 -23.28 25.11 0.95
C PRO A 152 -23.37 24.22 -0.31
N SER A 153 -23.03 24.78 -1.47
CA SER A 153 -23.13 24.12 -2.77
C SER A 153 -21.77 23.67 -3.32
N VAL A 154 -20.66 23.95 -2.65
CA VAL A 154 -19.32 23.66 -3.18
C VAL A 154 -18.45 23.03 -2.10
N ASP A 155 -17.93 21.84 -2.40
CA ASP A 155 -16.92 21.16 -1.61
C ASP A 155 -15.64 21.01 -2.41
N LEU A 156 -14.52 21.33 -1.79
CA LEU A 156 -13.19 21.12 -2.34
C LEU A 156 -12.41 20.23 -1.38
N GLY A 157 -11.63 19.31 -1.92
CA GLY A 157 -10.75 18.51 -1.10
C GLY A 157 -9.44 18.19 -1.80
N VAL A 158 -8.38 18.11 -1.00
CA VAL A 158 -7.02 17.77 -1.42
C VAL A 158 -6.45 16.76 -0.43
N SER A 159 -5.78 15.74 -0.93
CA SER A 159 -4.96 14.85 -0.12
C SER A 159 -3.63 14.62 -0.82
N ALA A 160 -2.55 14.63 -0.06
CA ALA A 160 -1.21 14.44 -0.60
C ALA A 160 -0.34 13.66 0.38
N ALA A 161 0.54 12.81 -0.15
CA ALA A 161 1.52 12.09 0.64
C ALA A 161 2.90 12.17 -0.03
N TYR A 162 3.91 12.38 0.81
CA TYR A 162 5.31 12.15 0.49
C TYR A 162 5.82 10.94 1.27
N THR A 163 6.42 9.96 0.60
CA THR A 163 6.96 8.76 1.24
C THR A 163 8.34 8.41 0.65
N ASP A 164 9.40 8.56 1.44
CA ASP A 164 10.74 8.06 1.12
C ASP A 164 10.98 6.72 1.84
N ALA A 165 10.68 5.62 1.14
CA ALA A 165 10.98 4.28 1.59
C ALA A 165 12.30 3.77 1.00
N ARG A 166 13.20 3.26 1.85
CA ARG A 166 14.48 2.70 1.41
C ARG A 166 14.98 1.60 2.34
N TYR A 167 15.69 0.64 1.78
CA TYR A 167 16.50 -0.29 2.57
C TYR A 167 17.75 0.43 3.08
N THR A 168 18.02 0.29 4.38
CA THR A 168 19.22 0.85 5.04
C THR A 168 20.28 -0.22 5.29
N ASP A 169 19.86 -1.48 5.25
CA ASP A 169 20.71 -2.66 5.20
C ASP A 169 19.97 -3.68 4.32
N ASN A 170 20.54 -3.96 3.16
CA ASN A 170 19.84 -4.51 2.00
C ASN A 170 20.50 -5.76 1.42
N GLU A 171 21.56 -6.26 2.05
CA GLU A 171 22.25 -7.47 1.61
C GLU A 171 21.49 -8.70 2.11
N VAL A 172 21.21 -9.62 1.20
CA VAL A 172 20.59 -10.91 1.51
C VAL A 172 21.32 -11.99 0.74
N ILE A 173 21.65 -13.10 1.40
CA ILE A 173 22.22 -14.27 0.72
C ILE A 173 21.09 -15.04 0.03
N LEU A 174 21.22 -15.30 -1.27
CA LEU A 174 20.26 -16.07 -2.07
C LEU A 174 21.01 -17.03 -3.01
N PRO A 175 20.40 -18.18 -3.38
CA PRO A 175 20.98 -19.07 -4.37
C PRO A 175 20.88 -18.47 -5.77
N ASN A 176 21.88 -18.77 -6.62
CA ASN A 176 21.80 -18.59 -8.06
C ASN A 176 21.34 -19.89 -8.76
N SER A 177 21.28 -19.86 -10.09
CA SER A 177 20.88 -21.01 -10.91
C SER A 177 21.83 -22.23 -10.81
N GLU A 178 23.02 -22.06 -10.25
CA GLU A 178 24.01 -23.12 -10.01
C GLU A 178 23.95 -23.64 -8.56
N GLY A 179 23.02 -23.11 -7.75
CA GLY A 179 22.90 -23.42 -6.32
C GLY A 179 23.98 -22.80 -5.45
N VAL A 180 24.74 -21.84 -5.97
CA VAL A 180 25.72 -21.07 -5.21
C VAL A 180 25.00 -19.93 -4.48
N PHE A 181 25.15 -19.89 -3.16
CA PHE A 181 24.62 -18.83 -2.31
C PHE A 181 25.56 -17.62 -2.35
N SER A 182 25.04 -16.47 -2.78
CA SER A 182 25.82 -15.25 -2.91
C SER A 182 25.03 -14.00 -2.47
N PRO A 183 25.73 -12.90 -2.14
CA PRO A 183 25.09 -11.63 -1.81
C PRO A 183 24.20 -11.10 -2.94
N THR A 184 22.93 -10.84 -2.60
CA THR A 184 21.95 -10.14 -3.43
C THR A 184 21.52 -8.87 -2.71
N PHE A 185 21.66 -7.73 -3.39
CA PHE A 185 21.28 -6.43 -2.85
C PHE A 185 19.85 -6.08 -3.24
N TYR A 186 19.02 -5.85 -2.23
CA TYR A 186 17.68 -5.32 -2.35
C TYR A 186 17.70 -3.82 -2.62
N GLY A 187 16.75 -3.34 -3.39
CA GLY A 187 16.66 -1.97 -3.85
C GLY A 187 16.19 -1.94 -5.30
N PRO A 188 15.42 -0.92 -5.69
CA PRO A 188 14.77 0.09 -4.85
C PRO A 188 13.62 -0.49 -4.00
N TYR A 189 13.04 0.32 -3.10
CA TYR A 189 11.84 -0.09 -2.37
C TYR A 189 10.62 -0.05 -3.31
N ALA A 190 10.02 -1.21 -3.57
CA ALA A 190 8.92 -1.32 -4.54
C ALA A 190 7.58 -0.86 -3.98
N ASP A 191 6.68 -0.53 -4.91
CA ASP A 191 5.28 -0.18 -4.68
C ASP A 191 5.07 1.03 -3.75
N ALA A 192 6.10 1.88 -3.67
CA ALA A 192 6.10 3.11 -2.88
C ALA A 192 6.45 4.32 -3.77
N PRO A 193 5.49 4.86 -4.55
CA PRO A 193 5.67 6.14 -5.21
C PRO A 193 6.02 7.22 -4.18
N LYS A 194 7.03 8.04 -4.45
CA LYS A 194 7.46 9.08 -3.51
C LYS A 194 6.42 10.17 -3.28
N TRP A 195 5.64 10.49 -4.29
CA TRP A 195 4.55 11.46 -4.20
C TRP A 195 3.28 10.81 -4.70
N THR A 196 2.21 10.90 -3.92
CA THR A 196 0.84 10.57 -4.34
C THR A 196 -0.08 11.70 -3.90
N GLY A 197 -1.21 11.85 -4.59
CA GLY A 197 -2.22 12.79 -4.14
C GLY A 197 -3.46 12.77 -5.01
N ASN A 198 -4.52 13.35 -4.46
CA ASN A 198 -5.77 13.60 -5.16
C ASN A 198 -6.28 15.00 -4.84
N ALA A 199 -7.00 15.58 -5.77
CA ALA A 199 -7.78 16.80 -5.56
C ALA A 199 -9.14 16.63 -6.20
N TYR A 200 -10.18 17.19 -5.59
CA TYR A 200 -11.53 17.16 -6.13
C TYR A 200 -12.25 18.49 -5.95
N VAL A 201 -13.23 18.68 -6.82
CA VAL A 201 -14.31 19.65 -6.66
C VAL A 201 -15.63 18.90 -6.76
N GLN A 202 -16.55 19.23 -5.87
CA GLN A 202 -17.92 18.78 -5.91
C GLN A 202 -18.85 19.99 -5.82
N ILE A 203 -19.83 20.04 -6.72
CA ILE A 203 -20.85 21.09 -6.76
C ILE A 203 -22.20 20.40 -6.53
N ASN A 204 -22.89 20.81 -5.48
CA ASN A 204 -24.21 20.31 -5.10
C ASN A 204 -25.27 21.38 -5.44
N HIS A 205 -26.35 20.95 -6.07
CA HIS A 205 -27.46 21.79 -6.47
C HIS A 205 -28.77 21.12 -6.04
N ASP A 206 -29.35 21.64 -4.96
CA ASP A 206 -30.69 21.27 -4.51
C ASP A 206 -31.73 21.82 -5.50
N MET A 207 -32.49 20.93 -6.12
CA MET A 207 -33.55 21.26 -7.08
C MET A 207 -34.94 21.32 -6.42
N GLY A 208 -34.98 21.21 -5.10
CA GLY A 208 -36.17 21.21 -4.27
C GLY A 208 -36.71 19.81 -3.98
N PRO A 209 -37.66 19.71 -3.01
CA PRO A 209 -38.15 18.41 -2.49
C PRO A 209 -38.70 17.47 -3.56
N ASP A 210 -39.36 18.04 -4.58
CA ASP A 210 -40.02 17.27 -5.64
C ASP A 210 -39.06 16.84 -6.76
N ASN A 211 -37.85 17.41 -6.81
CA ASN A 211 -36.90 17.14 -7.88
C ASN A 211 -35.60 16.52 -7.37
N GLY A 212 -35.34 16.53 -6.06
CA GLY A 212 -34.14 15.96 -5.46
C GLY A 212 -32.90 16.83 -5.61
N GLU A 213 -31.72 16.22 -5.58
CA GLU A 213 -30.44 16.94 -5.56
C GLU A 213 -29.52 16.46 -6.69
N LEU A 214 -28.95 17.40 -7.44
CA LEU A 214 -27.87 17.12 -8.40
C LEU A 214 -26.51 17.39 -7.77
N SER A 215 -25.59 16.45 -7.88
CA SER A 215 -24.18 16.68 -7.56
C SER A 215 -23.27 16.34 -8.73
N PHE A 216 -22.32 17.23 -8.98
CA PHE A 216 -21.29 17.10 -10.01
C PHE A 216 -19.94 17.02 -9.31
N ARG A 217 -19.21 15.94 -9.54
CA ARG A 217 -17.86 15.76 -8.99
C ARG A 217 -16.86 15.56 -10.10
N ALA A 218 -15.71 16.23 -9.99
CA ALA A 218 -14.52 15.96 -10.76
C ALA A 218 -13.34 15.77 -9.82
N ASP A 219 -12.51 14.78 -10.10
CA ASP A 219 -11.29 14.53 -9.33
C ASP A 219 -10.09 14.22 -10.22
N VAL A 220 -8.92 14.57 -9.72
CA VAL A 220 -7.63 14.18 -10.28
C VAL A 220 -6.88 13.35 -9.24
N TYR A 221 -6.35 12.21 -9.67
CA TYR A 221 -5.35 11.45 -8.94
C TYR A 221 -4.02 11.59 -9.65
N ALA A 222 -2.92 11.75 -8.91
CA ALA A 222 -1.58 11.77 -9.46
C ALA A 222 -0.59 11.02 -8.57
N GLN A 223 0.40 10.39 -9.20
CA GLN A 223 1.53 9.80 -8.50
C GLN A 223 2.83 9.95 -9.28
N SER A 224 3.95 10.00 -8.56
CA SER A 224 5.28 9.93 -9.15
C SER A 224 5.57 8.53 -9.71
N LYS A 225 6.75 8.38 -10.34
CA LYS A 225 7.26 7.05 -10.69
C LYS A 225 7.39 6.16 -9.45
N PHE A 226 7.34 4.85 -9.67
CA PHE A 226 7.61 3.84 -8.66
C PHE A 226 8.26 2.62 -9.30
N PHE A 227 8.66 1.67 -8.47
CA PHE A 227 9.26 0.41 -8.90
C PHE A 227 8.36 -0.75 -8.51
N PHE A 228 8.24 -1.77 -9.35
CA PHE A 228 7.45 -2.97 -9.06
C PHE A 228 8.33 -4.16 -8.62
N SER A 229 9.62 -3.94 -8.37
CA SER A 229 10.54 -4.96 -7.86
C SER A 229 11.43 -4.44 -6.76
N ASN A 230 11.56 -5.23 -5.69
CA ASN A 230 12.47 -4.96 -4.58
C ASN A 230 13.92 -5.38 -4.87
N VAL A 231 14.18 -6.01 -6.02
CA VAL A 231 15.51 -6.46 -6.47
C VAL A 231 15.86 -5.80 -7.81
N GLY A 232 15.35 -4.59 -8.04
CA GLY A 232 15.57 -3.84 -9.28
C GLY A 232 17.01 -3.39 -9.51
N SER A 233 17.84 -3.36 -8.47
CA SER A 233 19.27 -3.04 -8.56
C SER A 233 20.15 -4.27 -8.85
N THR A 234 19.59 -5.48 -8.85
CA THR A 234 20.34 -6.73 -8.97
C THR A 234 19.67 -7.71 -9.94
N LEU A 235 18.61 -8.37 -9.49
CA LEU A 235 18.00 -9.51 -10.19
C LEU A 235 16.96 -9.10 -11.25
N ALA A 236 16.27 -7.99 -11.06
CA ALA A 236 15.18 -7.56 -11.95
C ALA A 236 15.28 -6.08 -12.36
N PRO A 237 16.35 -5.70 -13.09
CA PRO A 237 16.53 -4.34 -13.58
C PRO A 237 15.37 -3.90 -14.48
N GLU A 238 15.27 -2.59 -14.73
CA GLU A 238 14.22 -1.99 -15.56
C GLU A 238 12.79 -2.17 -15.00
N SER A 239 12.64 -2.42 -13.72
CA SER A 239 11.36 -2.59 -13.03
C SER A 239 10.67 -1.28 -12.62
N THR A 240 10.79 -0.24 -13.47
CA THR A 240 10.28 1.11 -13.18
C THR A 240 9.00 1.42 -13.95
N ILE A 241 7.99 1.96 -13.28
CA ILE A 241 6.78 2.51 -13.90
C ILE A 241 6.81 4.03 -13.77
N LYS A 242 6.56 4.72 -14.89
CA LYS A 242 6.48 6.19 -14.95
C LYS A 242 5.28 6.68 -14.13
N GLY A 243 5.43 7.86 -13.53
CA GLY A 243 4.33 8.55 -12.88
C GLY A 243 3.20 8.86 -13.86
N TYR A 244 1.99 8.97 -13.35
CA TYR A 244 0.80 9.23 -14.14
C TYR A 244 -0.23 10.03 -13.33
N ALA A 245 -1.14 10.66 -14.06
CA ALA A 245 -2.30 11.33 -13.51
C ALA A 245 -3.57 10.87 -14.24
N LEU A 246 -4.67 10.74 -13.50
CA LEU A 246 -5.96 10.29 -13.99
C LEU A 246 -7.02 11.31 -13.57
N VAL A 247 -7.86 11.71 -14.52
CA VAL A 247 -9.02 12.57 -14.26
C VAL A 247 -10.28 11.72 -14.32
N ASN A 248 -11.15 11.89 -13.33
CA ASN A 248 -12.41 11.19 -13.21
C ASN A 248 -13.57 12.18 -13.01
N GLY A 249 -14.79 11.71 -13.21
CA GLY A 249 -15.98 12.50 -12.94
C GLY A 249 -17.20 11.66 -12.61
N ARG A 250 -18.14 12.24 -11.88
CA ARG A 250 -19.44 11.66 -11.54
C ARG A 250 -20.51 12.73 -11.54
N ILE A 251 -21.68 12.37 -12.05
CA ILE A 251 -22.93 13.11 -11.88
C ILE A 251 -23.85 12.20 -11.09
N ASN A 252 -24.43 12.71 -10.01
CA ASN A 252 -25.42 12.01 -9.22
C ASN A 252 -26.70 12.84 -9.14
N TRP A 253 -27.83 12.18 -9.31
CA TRP A 253 -29.16 12.73 -9.11
C TRP A 253 -29.82 11.93 -8.00
N ALA A 254 -29.81 12.49 -6.79
CA ALA A 254 -30.42 11.90 -5.63
C ALA A 254 -31.91 12.24 -5.56
N ASN A 255 -32.68 11.34 -4.98
CA ASN A 255 -34.09 11.53 -4.62
C ASN A 255 -34.97 12.01 -5.79
N ILE A 256 -34.85 11.34 -6.92
CA ILE A 256 -35.48 11.71 -8.19
C ILE A 256 -36.99 11.77 -8.01
N GLY A 257 -37.60 12.92 -8.31
CA GLY A 257 -39.05 13.06 -8.19
C GLY A 257 -39.55 13.04 -6.74
N GLY A 258 -38.69 13.32 -5.75
CA GLY A 258 -39.00 13.18 -4.33
C GLY A 258 -39.12 11.72 -3.86
N SER A 259 -38.62 10.76 -4.64
CA SER A 259 -38.65 9.33 -4.31
C SER A 259 -37.36 8.87 -3.62
N GLU A 260 -37.32 7.62 -3.16
CA GLU A 260 -36.11 6.95 -2.64
C GLU A 260 -35.16 6.47 -3.75
N ILE A 261 -35.39 6.89 -5.01
CA ILE A 261 -34.60 6.48 -6.17
C ILE A 261 -33.53 7.52 -6.44
N SER A 262 -32.29 7.06 -6.60
CA SER A 262 -31.15 7.86 -7.04
C SER A 262 -30.50 7.25 -8.27
N ALA A 263 -30.00 8.09 -9.18
CA ALA A 263 -29.26 7.66 -10.36
C ALA A 263 -27.90 8.35 -10.46
N SER A 264 -26.90 7.63 -10.94
CA SER A 264 -25.55 8.15 -11.11
C SER A 264 -24.97 7.74 -12.46
N LEU A 265 -24.23 8.66 -13.08
CA LEU A 265 -23.36 8.40 -14.22
C LEU A 265 -21.94 8.78 -13.83
N PHE A 266 -20.97 7.91 -14.09
CA PHE A 266 -19.58 8.18 -13.79
C PHE A 266 -18.65 7.76 -14.92
N GLY A 267 -17.52 8.45 -15.00
CA GLY A 267 -16.43 8.13 -15.91
C GLY A 267 -15.09 8.14 -15.18
N ARG A 268 -14.25 7.17 -15.49
CA ARG A 268 -12.88 7.07 -14.96
C ARG A 268 -11.87 7.18 -16.08
N ASN A 269 -10.72 7.78 -15.79
CA ASN A 269 -9.68 8.05 -16.78
C ASN A 269 -10.23 8.77 -18.03
N LEU A 270 -10.95 9.88 -17.81
CA LEU A 270 -11.69 10.64 -18.82
C LEU A 270 -10.79 11.13 -19.98
N LEU A 271 -9.52 11.43 -19.67
CA LEU A 271 -8.50 11.83 -20.65
C LEU A 271 -7.89 10.66 -21.42
N ASN A 272 -8.34 9.43 -21.18
CA ASN A 272 -7.87 8.21 -21.83
C ASN A 272 -6.34 8.04 -21.79
N ARG A 273 -5.75 8.32 -20.63
CA ARG A 273 -4.31 8.19 -20.41
C ARG A 273 -3.92 6.71 -20.47
N LYS A 274 -2.92 6.38 -21.29
CA LYS A 274 -2.21 5.09 -21.20
C LYS A 274 -1.23 5.15 -20.03
N TYR A 275 -1.37 4.20 -19.10
CA TYR A 275 -0.50 4.06 -17.93
C TYR A 275 -0.35 2.58 -17.56
N TYR A 276 0.56 2.28 -16.64
CA TYR A 276 0.78 0.94 -16.09
C TYR A 276 0.58 1.01 -14.59
N ALA A 277 -0.08 0.00 -14.02
CA ALA A 277 -0.48 -0.02 -12.60
C ALA A 277 0.40 -0.93 -11.75
N GLY A 278 1.23 -1.77 -12.38
CA GLY A 278 2.13 -2.70 -11.71
C GLY A 278 2.92 -3.53 -12.72
N GLY A 279 3.64 -4.53 -12.24
CA GLY A 279 4.41 -5.42 -13.10
C GLY A 279 4.85 -6.69 -12.37
N ASN A 280 5.34 -7.66 -13.13
CA ASN A 280 5.95 -8.87 -12.60
C ASN A 280 7.43 -8.88 -12.94
N SER A 281 8.27 -8.98 -11.90
CA SER A 281 9.72 -8.88 -12.02
C SER A 281 10.38 -10.25 -12.18
N ILE A 282 10.06 -10.93 -13.30
CA ILE A 282 10.50 -12.30 -13.61
C ILE A 282 11.78 -12.34 -14.47
N GLY A 283 12.51 -11.23 -14.57
CA GLY A 283 13.74 -11.11 -15.36
C GLY A 283 14.81 -12.14 -14.99
N ALA A 284 15.04 -12.38 -13.70
CA ALA A 284 16.03 -13.35 -13.23
C ALA A 284 15.70 -14.81 -13.57
N THR A 285 14.43 -15.12 -13.87
CA THR A 285 13.97 -16.49 -14.08
C THR A 285 13.56 -16.76 -15.54
N LEU A 286 12.96 -15.79 -16.23
CA LEU A 286 12.44 -15.93 -17.60
C LEU A 286 13.06 -14.94 -18.61
N GLY A 287 14.02 -14.11 -18.18
CA GLY A 287 14.72 -13.17 -19.06
C GLY A 287 13.90 -11.94 -19.48
N LEU A 288 12.71 -11.72 -18.92
CA LEU A 288 11.87 -10.56 -19.21
C LEU A 288 11.10 -10.09 -17.98
N ASN A 289 10.80 -8.80 -17.91
CA ASN A 289 9.82 -8.26 -16.97
C ASN A 289 8.53 -7.92 -17.71
N THR A 290 7.38 -8.06 -17.04
CA THR A 290 6.09 -7.66 -17.62
C THR A 290 5.49 -6.50 -16.85
N SER A 291 4.72 -5.65 -17.52
CA SER A 291 3.97 -4.56 -16.89
C SER A 291 2.48 -4.75 -17.13
N VAL A 292 1.67 -4.45 -16.12
CA VAL A 292 0.23 -4.57 -16.14
C VAL A 292 -0.37 -3.22 -16.58
N PRO A 293 -1.02 -3.15 -17.75
CA PRO A 293 -1.65 -1.92 -18.20
C PRO A 293 -2.77 -1.52 -17.24
N GLY A 294 -2.83 -0.23 -16.96
CA GLY A 294 -3.94 0.36 -16.22
C GLY A 294 -5.23 0.32 -17.03
N ARG A 295 -6.36 0.38 -16.34
CA ARG A 295 -7.68 0.36 -17.00
C ARG A 295 -7.82 1.57 -17.95
N PRO A 296 -8.26 1.37 -19.20
CA PRO A 296 -8.53 2.48 -20.11
C PRO A 296 -9.71 3.32 -19.61
N ARG A 297 -10.05 4.38 -20.35
CA ARG A 297 -11.27 5.14 -20.08
C ARG A 297 -12.48 4.21 -20.04
N PHE A 298 -13.27 4.32 -18.98
CA PHE A 298 -14.52 3.58 -18.86
C PHE A 298 -15.61 4.42 -18.22
N TRP A 299 -16.84 4.08 -18.56
CA TRP A 299 -18.06 4.73 -18.06
C TRP A 299 -18.93 3.69 -17.36
N GLY A 300 -19.70 4.13 -16.38
CA GLY A 300 -20.66 3.29 -15.68
C GLY A 300 -21.84 4.10 -15.20
N ALA A 301 -22.96 3.43 -15.00
CA ALA A 301 -24.16 4.00 -14.43
C ALA A 301 -24.62 3.14 -13.26
N GLU A 302 -25.29 3.77 -12.30
CA GLU A 302 -25.78 3.14 -11.08
C GLU A 302 -27.20 3.67 -10.79
N VAL A 303 -28.07 2.78 -10.33
CA VAL A 303 -29.37 3.14 -9.76
C VAL A 303 -29.41 2.57 -8.34
N ARG A 304 -29.77 3.41 -7.39
CA ARG A 304 -29.95 3.05 -5.99
C ARG A 304 -31.41 3.28 -5.58
N VAL A 305 -31.92 2.38 -4.77
CA VAL A 305 -33.24 2.48 -4.15
C VAL A 305 -33.06 2.27 -2.66
N ASP A 306 -33.38 3.27 -1.85
CA ASP A 306 -33.37 3.16 -0.40
C ASP A 306 -34.73 2.63 0.12
N PHE A 307 -34.70 1.82 1.19
CA PHE A 307 -35.85 1.12 1.76
C PHE A 307 -35.89 1.22 3.28
#